data_AF-A0A7S3ADQ0-F1
#
_entry.id   AF-A0A7S3ADQ0-F1
#
_cell.length_a   1.000
_cell.length_b   1.000
_cell.length_c   1.000
_cell.angle_alpha   90.00
_cell.angle_beta   90.00
_cell.angle_gamma   90.00
#
_symmetry.space_group_name_H-M   'P 1'
#
loop_
_entity.id
_entity.type
_entity.pdbx_description
1 polymer ?
#
loop_
_entity_poly.entity_id
_entity_poly.type
_entity_poly.pdbx_seq_one_letter_code
_entity_poly.pdbx_strand_id
1 'polypeptide(L)'
;QRLLARWHAQVAPNLPLEQQRLEVAIEPLHGDLLDLCALDWSGADVVYVHATCFNEHLLSRLSSLAGCLKPGAHLVSVGKPLIDDQLQPLFAWGCAMSYSEGATVPVYIMRRRPSRGLA
;
A
#
# COMPACT_ATOMS: atom_id res chain seq x y z
N GLN A 1 10.57 -17.46 -3.16
CA GLN A 1 9.98 -18.66 -3.81
C GLN A 1 8.57 -19.00 -3.30
N ARG A 2 8.31 -19.08 -1.98
CA ARG A 2 6.97 -19.45 -1.44
C ARG A 2 5.82 -18.50 -1.83
N LEU A 3 6.06 -17.19 -1.91
CA LEU A 3 5.06 -16.20 -2.32
C LEU A 3 4.64 -16.38 -3.78
N LEU A 4 5.61 -16.50 -4.70
CA LEU A 4 5.33 -16.69 -6.13
C LEU A 4 4.62 -18.03 -6.38
N ALA A 5 5.05 -19.10 -5.70
CA ALA A 5 4.35 -20.38 -5.76
C ALA A 5 2.89 -20.27 -5.30
N ARG A 6 2.64 -19.52 -4.20
CA ARG A 6 1.28 -19.26 -3.72
C ARG A 6 0.48 -18.41 -4.70
N TRP A 7 1.08 -17.39 -5.32
CA TRP A 7 0.46 -16.60 -6.37
C TRP A 7 -0.04 -17.49 -7.51
N HIS A 8 0.82 -18.33 -8.07
CA HIS A 8 0.45 -19.22 -9.17
C HIS A 8 -0.58 -20.28 -8.78
N ALA A 9 -0.53 -20.80 -7.55
CA ALA A 9 -1.43 -21.85 -7.10
C ALA A 9 -2.81 -21.33 -6.65
N GLN A 10 -2.88 -20.12 -6.08
CA GLN A 10 -4.07 -19.66 -5.36
C GLN A 10 -4.65 -18.34 -5.88
N VAL A 11 -3.84 -17.47 -6.49
CA VAL A 11 -4.30 -16.14 -6.90
C VAL A 11 -4.53 -16.10 -8.41
N ALA A 12 -3.49 -16.37 -9.21
CA ALA A 12 -3.56 -16.29 -10.66
C ALA A 12 -4.73 -17.06 -11.29
N PRO A 13 -5.07 -18.30 -10.88
CA PRO A 13 -6.18 -19.06 -11.49
C PRO A 13 -7.55 -18.41 -11.33
N ASN A 14 -7.71 -17.50 -10.36
CA ASN A 14 -8.96 -16.81 -10.06
C ASN A 14 -9.08 -15.44 -10.77
N LEU A 15 -8.06 -15.03 -11.52
CA LEU A 15 -8.06 -13.79 -12.29
C LEU A 15 -8.61 -14.01 -13.71
N PRO A 16 -9.11 -12.98 -14.40
CA PRO A 16 -9.41 -13.04 -15.83
C PRO A 16 -8.21 -13.56 -16.66
N LEU A 17 -8.47 -14.34 -17.73
CA LEU A 17 -7.45 -15.04 -18.52
C LEU A 17 -6.30 -14.15 -19.00
N GLU A 18 -6.58 -12.90 -19.37
CA GLU A 18 -5.56 -11.93 -19.79
C GLU A 18 -4.58 -11.60 -18.66
N GLN A 19 -5.08 -11.50 -17.43
CA GLN A 19 -4.28 -11.20 -16.24
C GLN A 19 -3.48 -12.41 -15.75
N GLN A 20 -3.97 -13.63 -16.00
CA GLN A 20 -3.23 -14.86 -15.66
C GLN A 20 -1.92 -15.00 -16.44
N ARG A 21 -1.85 -14.40 -17.63
CA ARG A 21 -0.70 -14.45 -18.54
C ARG A 21 0.32 -13.34 -18.27
N LEU A 22 0.01 -12.40 -17.39
CA LEU A 22 0.95 -11.35 -17.02
C LEU A 22 2.14 -11.96 -16.29
N GLU A 23 3.33 -11.49 -16.65
CA GLU A 23 4.54 -11.84 -15.92
C GLU A 23 4.50 -11.19 -14.53
N VAL A 24 4.87 -11.97 -13.52
CA VAL A 24 4.90 -11.51 -12.13
C VAL A 24 6.29 -11.70 -11.57
N ALA A 25 6.91 -10.59 -11.21
CA ALA A 25 8.16 -10.54 -10.47
C ALA A 25 7.88 -10.15 -9.02
N ILE A 26 8.58 -10.81 -8.09
CA ILE A 26 8.58 -10.45 -6.66
C ILE A 26 10.03 -10.27 -6.25
N GLU A 27 10.38 -9.04 -5.89
CA GLU A 27 11.72 -8.67 -5.46
C GLU A 27 11.72 -8.31 -3.97
N PRO A 28 12.25 -9.18 -3.09
CA PRO A 28 12.43 -8.83 -1.69
C PRO A 28 13.63 -7.89 -1.56
N LEU A 29 13.39 -6.69 -1.04
CA LEU A 29 14.42 -5.69 -0.79
C LEU A 29 14.76 -5.64 0.70
N HIS A 30 16.06 -5.53 1.01
CA HIS A 30 16.53 -5.22 2.35
C HIS A 30 16.96 -3.75 2.38
N GLY A 31 16.23 -2.92 3.13
CA GLY A 31 16.52 -1.49 3.19
C GLY A 31 15.66 -0.77 4.22
N ASP A 32 15.95 0.51 4.39
CA ASP A 32 15.11 1.43 5.14
C ASP A 32 13.96 1.88 4.23
N LEU A 33 12.73 1.71 4.71
CA LEU A 33 11.52 2.11 4.01
C LEU A 33 11.44 3.63 3.77
N LEU A 34 12.19 4.42 4.56
CA LEU A 34 12.25 5.88 4.44
C LEU A 34 13.33 6.36 3.45
N ASP A 35 14.20 5.46 2.99
CA ASP A 35 15.24 5.78 2.02
C ASP A 35 14.72 5.60 0.59
N LEU A 36 14.42 6.71 -0.07
CA LEU A 36 13.93 6.74 -1.45
C LEU A 36 14.98 6.25 -2.47
N CYS A 37 16.26 6.23 -2.12
CA CYS A 37 17.28 5.61 -2.97
C CYS A 37 17.21 4.08 -2.92
N ALA A 38 16.75 3.52 -1.81
CA ALA A 38 16.52 2.09 -1.65
C ALA A 38 15.11 1.66 -2.10
N LEU A 39 14.11 2.52 -1.96
CA LEU A 39 12.72 2.24 -2.31
C LEU A 39 12.00 3.50 -2.84
N ASP A 40 11.95 3.64 -4.17
CA ASP A 40 11.19 4.73 -4.80
C ASP A 40 9.70 4.38 -4.92
N TRP A 41 8.86 5.21 -4.32
CA TRP A 41 7.39 5.05 -4.34
C TRP A 41 6.76 5.75 -5.55
N SER A 42 7.49 6.65 -6.21
CA SER A 42 6.92 7.58 -7.21
C SER A 42 6.26 6.85 -8.39
N GLY A 43 6.79 5.69 -8.79
CA GLY A 43 6.24 4.87 -9.88
C GLY A 43 5.09 3.95 -9.49
N ALA A 44 4.81 3.76 -8.19
CA ALA A 44 3.89 2.75 -7.70
C ALA A 44 2.42 3.08 -8.00
N ASP A 45 1.65 2.09 -8.47
CA ASP A 45 0.19 2.19 -8.62
C ASP A 45 -0.55 1.97 -7.31
N VAL A 46 -0.02 1.10 -6.46
CA VAL A 46 -0.59 0.72 -5.18
C VAL A 46 0.54 0.57 -4.18
N VAL A 47 0.39 1.19 -3.01
CA VAL A 47 1.26 0.94 -1.85
C VAL A 47 0.43 0.35 -0.71
N TYR A 48 0.98 -0.67 -0.05
CA TYR A 48 0.40 -1.29 1.13
C TYR A 48 1.34 -1.12 2.32
N VAL A 49 0.81 -0.63 3.44
CA VAL A 49 1.56 -0.43 4.69
C VAL A 49 0.80 -1.06 5.85
N HIS A 50 1.49 -1.89 6.62
CA HIS A 50 0.95 -2.48 7.85
C HIS A 50 1.46 -1.71 9.08
N ALA A 51 0.81 -0.60 9.40
CA ALA A 51 1.29 0.43 10.33
C ALA A 51 0.75 0.31 11.77
N THR A 52 0.35 -0.89 12.22
CA THR A 52 -0.30 -1.11 13.52
C THR A 52 0.55 -0.69 14.72
N CYS A 53 1.88 -0.79 14.60
CA CYS A 53 2.82 -0.48 15.68
C CYS A 53 3.78 0.66 15.32
N PHE A 54 3.53 1.40 14.23
CA PHE A 54 4.42 2.49 13.84
C PHE A 54 4.24 3.68 14.78
N ASN A 55 5.36 4.29 15.17
CA ASN A 55 5.33 5.51 15.97
C ASN A 55 5.01 6.74 15.10
N GLU A 56 4.64 7.84 15.74
CA GLU A 56 4.20 9.05 15.05
C GLU A 56 5.30 9.67 14.17
N HIS A 57 6.57 9.54 14.58
CA HIS A 57 7.69 10.02 13.78
C HIS A 57 7.80 9.28 12.44
N LEU A 58 7.75 7.94 12.47
CA LEU A 58 7.80 7.10 11.28
C LEU A 58 6.57 7.36 10.38
N LEU A 59 5.37 7.48 10.96
CA LEU A 59 4.15 7.77 10.22
C LEU A 59 4.18 9.12 9.53
N SER A 60 4.70 10.15 10.21
CA SER A 60 4.84 11.48 9.62
C SER A 60 5.74 11.44 8.39
N ARG A 61 6.90 10.78 8.50
CA ARG A 61 7.83 10.60 7.37
C ARG A 61 7.21 9.80 6.23
N LEU A 62 6.54 8.69 6.56
CA LEU A 62 5.80 7.88 5.59
C LEU A 62 4.69 8.65 4.88
N SER A 63 4.00 9.53 5.59
CA SER A 63 2.91 10.33 5.01
C SER A 63 3.45 11.30 3.96
N SER A 64 4.59 11.96 4.23
CA SER A 64 5.26 12.80 3.24
C SER A 64 5.71 12.00 2.00
N LEU A 65 6.22 10.78 2.19
CA LEU A 65 6.58 9.91 1.06
C LEU A 65 5.37 9.48 0.24
N ALA A 66 4.25 9.18 0.89
CA ALA A 66 3.01 8.86 0.20
C ALA A 66 2.46 10.04 -0.62
N GLY A 67 2.79 11.28 -0.25
CA GLY A 67 2.51 12.47 -1.07
C GLY A 67 3.26 12.49 -2.41
N CYS A 68 4.38 11.78 -2.52
CA CYS A 68 5.19 11.63 -3.74
C CYS A 68 4.70 10.54 -4.70
N LEU A 69 3.67 9.77 -4.32
CA LEU A 69 3.04 8.80 -5.22
C LEU A 69 2.54 9.49 -6.50
N LYS A 70 2.51 8.75 -7.61
CA LYS A 70 1.92 9.26 -8.84
C LYS A 70 0.43 9.58 -8.68
N PRO A 71 -0.07 10.63 -9.35
CA PRO A 71 -1.49 10.96 -9.36
C PRO A 71 -2.40 9.75 -9.62
N GLY A 72 -3.42 9.57 -8.79
CA GLY A 72 -4.37 8.47 -8.91
C GLY A 72 -3.95 7.15 -8.29
N ALA A 73 -2.71 6.99 -7.84
CA ALA A 73 -2.24 5.80 -7.12
C ALA A 73 -3.04 5.56 -5.83
N HIS A 74 -3.13 4.31 -5.41
CA HIS A 74 -3.82 3.91 -4.18
C HIS A 74 -2.83 3.64 -3.06
N LEU A 75 -3.24 3.97 -1.84
CA LEU A 75 -2.51 3.65 -0.62
C LEU A 75 -3.46 2.92 0.32
N VAL A 76 -3.04 1.75 0.77
CA VAL A 76 -3.75 0.94 1.76
C VAL A 76 -2.92 0.93 3.04
N SER A 77 -3.46 1.46 4.14
CA SER A 77 -2.76 1.49 5.43
C SER A 77 -3.57 0.78 6.51
N VAL A 78 -2.95 -0.18 7.20
CA VAL A 78 -3.57 -0.92 8.31
C VAL A 78 -3.14 -0.33 9.66
N GLY A 79 -4.10 -0.12 10.54
CA GLY A 79 -3.90 0.36 11.91
C GLY A 79 -3.88 1.87 12.04
N LYS A 80 -3.09 2.56 11.23
CA LYS A 80 -2.97 4.03 11.30
C LYS A 80 -3.02 4.65 9.90
N PRO A 81 -3.74 5.76 9.70
CA PRO A 81 -3.76 6.43 8.41
C PRO A 81 -2.42 7.13 8.13
N LEU A 82 -2.08 7.32 6.86
CA LEU A 82 -1.04 8.26 6.46
C LEU A 82 -1.73 9.58 6.06
N ILE A 83 -1.30 10.69 6.64
CA ILE A 83 -1.99 11.97 6.54
C ILE A 83 -1.16 12.93 5.70
N ASP A 84 -1.64 13.24 4.51
CA ASP A 84 -1.04 14.21 3.61
C ASP A 84 -2.14 14.90 2.78
N ASP A 85 -2.01 16.20 2.50
CA ASP A 85 -3.00 16.98 1.73
C ASP A 85 -3.19 16.46 0.30
N GLN A 86 -2.20 15.75 -0.21
CA GLN A 86 -2.21 15.11 -1.51
C GLN A 86 -2.94 13.76 -1.50
N LEU A 87 -3.27 13.21 -0.34
CA LEU A 87 -4.05 11.99 -0.20
C LEU A 87 -5.52 12.34 0.02
N GLN A 88 -6.39 11.61 -0.67
CA GLN A 88 -7.83 11.65 -0.49
C GLN A 88 -8.27 10.32 0.13
N PRO A 89 -8.81 10.32 1.36
CA PRO A 89 -9.42 9.10 1.90
C PRO A 89 -10.63 8.70 1.05
N LEU A 90 -10.67 7.43 0.65
CA LEU A 90 -11.77 6.86 -0.11
C LEU A 90 -12.72 6.07 0.80
N PHE A 91 -12.13 5.23 1.65
CA PHE A 91 -12.89 4.30 2.47
C PHE A 91 -12.06 3.86 3.69
N ALA A 92 -12.74 3.51 4.77
CA ALA A 92 -12.12 2.85 5.92
C ALA A 92 -13.03 1.73 6.44
N TRP A 93 -12.47 0.60 6.82
CA TRP A 93 -13.20 -0.49 7.47
C TRP A 93 -12.42 -1.13 8.60
N GLY A 94 -13.11 -1.79 9.54
CA GLY A 94 -12.47 -2.59 10.58
C GLY A 94 -12.15 -4.00 10.09
N CYS A 95 -10.91 -4.44 10.27
CA CYS A 95 -10.48 -5.80 9.99
C CYS A 95 -10.16 -6.53 11.31
N ALA A 96 -10.69 -7.74 11.47
CA ALA A 96 -10.33 -8.59 12.60
C ALA A 96 -8.89 -9.08 12.43
N MET A 97 -8.07 -8.96 13.48
CA MET A 97 -6.68 -9.38 13.47
C MET A 97 -6.50 -10.65 14.30
N SER A 98 -5.56 -11.51 13.88
CA SER A 98 -5.31 -12.81 14.53
C SER A 98 -4.82 -12.68 15.98
N TYR A 99 -4.29 -11.52 16.36
CA TYR A 99 -3.68 -11.27 17.68
C TYR A 99 -4.58 -10.47 18.63
N SER A 100 -5.80 -10.13 18.22
CA SER A 100 -6.73 -9.37 19.06
C SER A 100 -8.12 -9.99 19.00
N GLU A 101 -8.48 -10.72 20.05
CA GLU A 101 -9.79 -11.35 20.15
C GLU A 101 -10.88 -10.28 20.28
N GLY A 102 -11.83 -10.28 19.33
CA GLY A 102 -12.96 -9.36 19.32
C GLY A 102 -12.64 -7.90 18.95
N ALA A 103 -11.37 -7.50 18.86
CA ALA A 103 -11.00 -6.16 18.42
C ALA A 103 -10.78 -6.11 16.90
N THR A 104 -11.19 -5.00 16.29
CA THR A 104 -10.91 -4.71 14.88
C THR A 104 -9.88 -3.60 14.77
N VAL A 105 -9.02 -3.73 13.76
CA VAL A 105 -8.01 -2.73 13.41
C VAL A 105 -8.49 -2.03 12.15
N PRO A 106 -8.48 -0.67 12.11
CA PRO A 106 -8.94 0.04 10.93
C PRO A 106 -7.99 -0.18 9.75
N VAL A 107 -8.54 -0.32 8.57
CA VAL A 107 -7.84 -0.32 7.28
C VAL A 107 -8.33 0.89 6.50
N TYR A 108 -7.39 1.74 6.08
CA TYR A 108 -7.65 2.96 5.34
C TYR A 108 -7.25 2.77 3.88
N ILE A 109 -8.17 3.03 2.95
CA ILE A 109 -7.85 3.19 1.53
C ILE A 109 -7.89 4.67 1.21
N MET A 110 -6.77 5.15 0.67
CA MET A 110 -6.57 6.51 0.23
C MET A 110 -6.13 6.50 -1.23
N ARG A 111 -6.36 7.62 -1.91
CA ARG A 111 -5.92 7.83 -3.28
C ARG A 111 -5.09 9.09 -3.38
N ARG A 112 -3.99 9.03 -4.11
CA ARG A 112 -3.26 10.23 -4.51
C ARG A 112 -4.15 11.10 -5.38
N ARG A 113 -4.38 12.34 -4.95
CA ARG A 113 -5.17 13.32 -5.70
C ARG A 113 -4.60 13.48 -7.12
N PRO A 114 -5.45 13.59 -8.15
CA PRO A 114 -5.01 13.95 -9.49
C PRO A 114 -4.18 15.23 -9.42
N SER A 115 -3.08 15.31 -10.16
CA SER A 115 -2.43 16.59 -10.44
C SER A 115 -3.50 17.49 -11.06
N ARG A 116 -3.76 18.65 -10.46
CA ARG A 116 -4.61 19.67 -11.07
C ARG A 116 -3.92 20.09 -12.37
N GLY A 117 -4.27 19.46 -13.48
CA GLY A 117 -4.01 20.03 -14.79
C GLY A 117 -4.72 21.37 -14.83
N LEU A 118 -3.98 22.43 -15.17
CA LEU A 118 -4.56 23.65 -15.70
C LEU A 118 -5.54 23.22 -16.80
N ALA A 119 -6.83 23.42 -16.54
CA ALA A 119 -7.85 23.37 -17.58
C ALA A 119 -7.63 24.53 -18.56
#